data_AF-K1QHR9-F1
#
_entry.id   AF-K1QHR9-F1
#
_cell.length_a   1.000
_cell.length_b   1.000
_cell.length_c   1.000
_cell.angle_alpha   90.00
_cell.angle_beta   90.00
_cell.angle_gamma   90.00
#
_symmetry.space_group_name_H-M   'P 1'
#
loop_
_entity.id
_entity.type
_entity.pdbx_description
1 polymer ?
#
loop_
_entity_poly.entity_id
_entity_poly.type
_entity_poly.pdbx_seq_one_letter_code
_entity_poly.pdbx_strand_id
1 'polypeptide(L)'
;MKVLASLILIVFAVDAATQSTCSNCNYKGKNYPFLSRFEAEVDACMREVCYCKCNGTAVCPPGLRIRTCGDCTQCTHPITGMGIDPYSTFFFHLNCYRLSCLCNCNGTYDCPGAVLLSNCK
;
A
#
# COMPACT_ATOMS: atom_id res chain seq x y z
N MET A 1 57.63 8.87 -54.54
CA MET A 1 57.84 9.06 -53.09
C MET A 1 56.67 9.86 -52.57
N LYS A 2 55.78 9.24 -51.78
CA LYS A 2 54.53 9.84 -51.30
C LYS A 2 54.81 10.75 -50.11
N VAL A 3 54.15 11.91 -50.14
CA VAL A 3 54.31 13.02 -49.21
C VAL A 3 53.28 12.91 -48.08
N LEU A 4 53.65 13.48 -46.93
CA LEU A 4 52.83 14.11 -45.88
C LEU A 4 52.29 13.26 -44.71
N ALA A 5 52.64 13.79 -43.53
CA ALA A 5 52.26 13.43 -42.18
C ALA A 5 50.74 13.52 -41.93
N SER A 6 50.25 12.72 -40.97
CA SER A 6 49.00 12.98 -40.27
C SER A 6 49.14 12.59 -38.80
N LEU A 7 49.24 13.63 -37.95
CA LEU A 7 48.88 13.56 -36.54
C LEU A 7 47.43 13.08 -36.44
N ILE A 8 47.18 12.00 -35.69
CA ILE A 8 45.82 11.67 -35.26
C ILE A 8 45.84 11.54 -33.74
N LEU A 9 44.99 12.37 -33.14
CA LEU A 9 44.78 12.58 -31.72
C LEU A 9 44.57 11.28 -30.97
N ILE A 10 45.21 11.19 -29.80
CA ILE A 10 44.83 10.27 -28.73
C ILE A 10 43.38 10.62 -28.37
N VAL A 11 42.44 9.82 -28.87
CA VAL A 11 41.05 9.86 -28.45
C VAL A 11 41.05 9.48 -26.98
N PHE A 12 40.82 10.47 -26.11
CA PHE A 12 40.53 10.22 -24.71
C PHE A 12 39.39 9.21 -24.67
N ALA A 13 39.67 7.99 -24.23
CA ALA A 13 38.64 7.08 -23.78
C ALA A 13 38.00 7.78 -22.59
N VAL A 14 36.88 8.46 -22.86
CA VAL A 14 36.00 8.94 -21.81
C VAL A 14 35.44 7.66 -21.21
N ASP A 15 36.03 7.23 -20.09
CA ASP A 15 35.44 6.18 -19.28
C ASP A 15 34.00 6.60 -19.03
N ALA A 16 33.07 5.84 -19.60
CA ALA A 16 31.66 5.98 -19.37
C ALA A 16 31.41 5.64 -17.90
N ALA A 17 31.63 6.64 -17.04
CA ALA A 17 31.30 6.61 -15.64
C ALA A 17 29.83 6.19 -15.55
N THR A 18 29.62 4.93 -15.17
CA THR A 18 28.38 4.33 -14.69
C THR A 18 27.13 4.98 -15.27
N GLN A 19 26.66 4.48 -16.42
CA GLN A 19 25.27 4.68 -16.82
C GLN A 19 24.40 3.90 -15.81
N SER A 20 24.27 4.39 -14.59
CA SER A 20 23.28 3.91 -13.64
C SER A 20 21.93 4.38 -14.16
N THR A 21 21.42 3.67 -15.16
CA THR A 21 20.04 3.80 -15.59
C THR A 21 19.17 3.60 -14.35
N CYS A 22 18.31 4.59 -14.07
CA CYS A 22 17.49 4.52 -12.88
C CYS A 22 16.66 3.24 -12.88
N SER A 23 16.59 2.59 -11.72
CA SER A 23 15.94 1.31 -11.53
C SER A 23 14.52 1.50 -11.01
N ASN A 24 13.58 0.73 -11.56
CA ASN A 24 12.22 0.64 -11.03
C ASN A 24 12.24 0.10 -9.60
N CYS A 25 11.25 0.49 -8.79
CA CYS A 25 11.10 -0.03 -7.44
C CYS A 25 10.19 -1.25 -7.43
N ASN A 26 10.60 -2.29 -6.73
CA ASN A 26 9.70 -3.36 -6.32
C ASN A 26 9.21 -3.05 -4.90
N TYR A 27 7.91 -2.80 -4.75
CA TYR A 27 7.28 -2.53 -3.45
C TYR A 27 6.08 -3.44 -3.26
N LYS A 28 6.12 -4.28 -2.22
CA LYS A 28 5.10 -5.30 -1.92
C LYS A 28 4.74 -6.17 -3.15
N GLY A 29 5.74 -6.54 -3.95
CA GLY A 29 5.57 -7.37 -5.16
C GLY A 29 5.06 -6.64 -6.40
N LYS A 30 4.78 -5.33 -6.32
CA LYS A 30 4.41 -4.50 -7.48
C LYS A 30 5.60 -3.67 -7.94
N ASN A 31 5.75 -3.52 -9.27
CA ASN A 31 6.80 -2.70 -9.85
C ASN A 31 6.29 -1.29 -10.15
N TYR A 32 7.04 -0.28 -9.71
CA TYR A 32 6.73 1.13 -9.90
C TYR A 32 7.87 1.82 -10.67
N PRO A 33 7.55 2.76 -11.58
CA PRO A 33 8.57 3.48 -12.34
C PRO A 33 9.58 4.19 -11.43
N PHE A 34 10.84 4.23 -11.85
CA PHE A 34 11.85 5.06 -11.17
C PHE A 34 11.40 6.52 -11.08
N LEU A 35 11.79 7.21 -10.01
CA LEU A 35 11.44 8.62 -9.77
C LEU A 35 9.94 8.93 -9.73
N SER A 36 9.09 7.91 -9.52
CA SER A 36 7.64 8.09 -9.42
C SER A 36 7.18 8.30 -7.98
N ARG A 37 6.04 9.00 -7.87
CA ARG A 37 5.18 8.98 -6.67
C ARG A 37 4.05 7.98 -6.92
N PHE A 38 3.77 7.11 -5.97
CA PHE A 38 2.69 6.13 -6.08
C PHE A 38 1.95 5.93 -4.76
N GLU A 39 0.74 5.40 -4.85
CA GLU A 39 -0.06 4.96 -3.70
C GLU A 39 0.01 3.44 -3.59
N ALA A 40 0.35 2.94 -2.41
CA ALA A 40 0.39 1.51 -2.12
C ALA A 40 -0.68 1.16 -1.09
N GLU A 41 -1.34 0.02 -1.27
CA GLU A 41 -2.34 -0.47 -0.33
C GLU A 41 -1.66 -0.92 0.98
N VAL A 42 -2.21 -0.44 2.10
CA VAL A 42 -1.83 -0.85 3.46
C VAL A 42 -2.86 -1.83 3.99
N ASP A 43 -4.13 -1.49 3.82
CA ASP A 43 -5.30 -2.32 4.10
C ASP A 43 -6.42 -1.93 3.11
N ALA A 44 -7.59 -2.55 3.25
CA ALA A 44 -8.73 -2.34 2.35
C ALA A 44 -9.16 -0.87 2.19
N CYS A 45 -8.89 -0.01 3.16
CA CYS A 45 -9.29 1.40 3.16
C CYS A 45 -8.15 2.40 3.17
N MET A 46 -6.94 1.96 3.48
CA MET A 46 -5.80 2.83 3.65
C MET A 46 -4.79 2.60 2.54
N ARG A 47 -4.45 3.68 1.85
CA ARG A 47 -3.26 3.72 1.01
C ARG A 47 -2.19 4.56 1.69
N GLU A 48 -0.94 4.22 1.45
CA GLU A 48 0.21 5.05 1.83
C GLU A 48 0.85 5.64 0.59
N VAL A 49 1.36 6.85 0.71
CA VAL A 49 2.08 7.53 -0.36
C VAL A 49 3.55 7.18 -0.27
N CYS A 50 4.08 6.66 -1.35
CA CYS A 50 5.47 6.27 -1.48
C CYS A 50 6.13 6.97 -2.67
N TYR A 51 7.46 7.01 -2.62
CA TYR A 51 8.32 7.59 -3.64
C TYR A 51 9.37 6.56 -4.06
N CYS A 52 9.50 6.32 -5.36
CA CYS A 52 10.54 5.47 -5.91
C CYS A 52 11.80 6.29 -6.22
N LYS A 53 12.93 5.93 -5.61
CA LYS A 53 14.22 6.58 -5.86
C LYS A 53 14.88 5.99 -7.13
N CYS A 54 15.82 6.75 -7.74
CA CYS A 54 16.55 6.29 -8.93
C CYS A 54 17.33 4.98 -8.70
N ASN A 55 17.74 4.69 -7.46
CA ASN A 55 18.43 3.45 -7.10
C ASN A 55 17.48 2.24 -6.90
N GLY A 56 16.19 2.34 -7.27
CA GLY A 56 15.20 1.27 -7.09
C GLY A 56 14.66 1.13 -5.67
N THR A 57 15.01 2.03 -4.73
CA THR A 57 14.49 1.98 -3.35
C THR A 57 13.16 2.75 -3.25
N ALA A 58 12.12 2.08 -2.76
CA ALA A 58 10.87 2.73 -2.39
C ALA A 58 10.95 3.31 -0.97
N VAL A 59 10.48 4.54 -0.79
CA VAL A 59 10.40 5.22 0.51
C VAL A 59 8.98 5.69 0.76
N CYS A 60 8.39 5.27 1.87
CA CYS A 60 7.04 5.65 2.29
C CYS A 60 7.15 6.43 3.61
N PRO A 61 7.10 7.78 3.58
CA PRO A 61 7.22 8.58 4.79
C PRO A 61 6.09 8.30 5.79
N PRO A 62 6.38 8.26 7.10
CA PRO A 62 5.34 8.09 8.11
C PRO A 62 4.36 9.27 8.05
N GLY A 63 3.06 8.98 8.17
CA GLY A 63 1.99 9.99 8.20
C GLY A 63 1.38 10.35 6.84
N LEU A 64 1.99 9.96 5.72
CA LEU A 64 1.36 10.13 4.40
C LEU A 64 0.46 8.94 4.06
N ARG A 65 -0.67 8.86 4.74
CA ARG A 65 -1.72 7.88 4.45
C ARG A 65 -2.98 8.56 3.96
N ILE A 66 -3.63 7.95 2.98
CA ILE A 66 -4.85 8.41 2.33
C ILE A 66 -5.92 7.37 2.66
N ARG A 67 -7.02 7.83 3.26
CA ARG A 67 -8.24 7.01 3.39
C ARG A 67 -8.94 7.03 2.04
N THR A 68 -9.12 5.85 1.46
CA THR A 68 -9.66 5.68 0.10
C THR A 68 -11.09 5.17 0.08
N CYS A 69 -11.56 4.69 1.22
CA CYS A 69 -12.97 4.62 1.54
C CYS A 69 -13.49 6.06 1.74
N GLY A 70 -14.37 6.52 0.83
CA GLY A 70 -15.11 7.79 0.90
C GLY A 70 -16.12 7.81 2.05
N ASP A 71 -17.12 8.72 2.03
CA ASP A 71 -18.17 8.95 3.06
C ASP A 71 -19.02 7.70 3.39
N CYS A 72 -18.36 6.67 3.88
CA CYS A 72 -18.99 5.48 4.37
C CYS A 72 -19.57 5.79 5.74
N THR A 73 -20.82 5.40 5.93
CA THR A 73 -21.51 5.56 7.20
C THR A 73 -20.95 4.54 8.17
N GLN A 74 -20.54 4.97 9.36
CA GLN A 74 -20.13 4.06 10.42
C GLN A 74 -21.32 3.15 10.79
N CYS A 75 -21.02 1.88 11.06
CA CYS A 75 -22.03 1.01 11.65
C CYS A 75 -22.19 1.35 13.14
N THR A 76 -23.39 1.14 13.68
CA THR A 76 -23.64 1.27 15.12
C THR A 76 -23.53 -0.10 15.77
N HIS A 77 -22.66 -0.24 16.76
CA HIS A 77 -22.52 -1.48 17.51
C HIS A 77 -23.83 -1.81 18.24
N PRO A 78 -24.42 -3.01 18.07
CA PRO A 78 -25.78 -3.30 18.54
C PRO A 78 -25.92 -3.32 20.07
N ILE A 79 -24.85 -3.65 20.80
CA ILE A 79 -24.86 -3.67 22.28
C ILE A 79 -24.44 -2.32 22.89
N THR A 80 -23.30 -1.78 22.45
CA THR A 80 -22.68 -0.60 23.07
C THR A 80 -23.11 0.73 22.44
N GLY A 81 -23.72 0.72 21.25
CA GLY A 81 -24.05 1.92 20.49
C GLY A 81 -22.84 2.66 19.90
N MET A 82 -21.62 2.13 20.05
CA MET A 82 -20.40 2.78 19.55
C MET A 82 -20.30 2.69 18.02
N GLY A 83 -19.70 3.72 17.41
CA GLY A 83 -19.39 3.71 15.98
C GLY A 83 -18.31 2.69 15.63
N ILE A 84 -18.53 1.93 14.57
CA ILE A 84 -17.60 0.94 14.02
C ILE A 84 -17.13 1.44 12.66
N ASP A 85 -15.83 1.35 12.43
CA ASP A 85 -15.25 1.78 11.16
C ASP A 85 -15.77 0.93 9.98
N PRO A 86 -16.12 1.56 8.85
CA PRO A 86 -16.49 0.86 7.62
C PRO A 86 -15.42 -0.14 7.20
N TYR A 87 -15.86 -1.27 6.66
CA TYR A 87 -15.02 -2.40 6.23
C TYR A 87 -14.18 -3.07 7.33
N SER A 88 -14.40 -2.70 8.60
CA SER A 88 -13.78 -3.38 9.73
C SER A 88 -14.61 -4.57 10.19
N THR A 89 -13.94 -5.54 10.82
CA THR A 89 -14.61 -6.64 11.51
C THR A 89 -14.75 -6.34 12.99
N PHE A 90 -15.88 -6.76 13.57
CA PHE A 90 -16.17 -6.60 14.99
C PHE A 90 -16.94 -7.81 15.51
N PHE A 91 -17.01 -7.94 16.84
CA PHE A 91 -17.67 -9.07 17.50
C PHE A 91 -18.55 -8.58 18.63
N PHE A 92 -19.67 -9.26 18.85
CA PHE A 92 -20.48 -9.05 20.04
C PHE A 92 -21.12 -10.36 20.49
N HIS A 93 -21.53 -10.38 21.76
CA HIS A 93 -22.24 -11.50 22.33
C HIS A 93 -23.74 -11.25 22.26
N LEU A 94 -24.48 -12.21 21.72
CA LEU A 94 -25.93 -12.23 21.72
C LEU A 94 -26.38 -13.57 22.26
N ASN A 95 -27.04 -13.56 23.42
CA ASN A 95 -27.36 -14.77 24.17
C ASN A 95 -26.08 -15.61 24.40
N CYS A 96 -26.09 -16.83 23.87
CA CYS A 96 -25.01 -17.80 23.99
C CYS A 96 -24.07 -17.83 22.79
N TYR A 97 -24.17 -16.86 21.88
CA TYR A 97 -23.37 -16.83 20.68
C TYR A 97 -22.43 -15.62 20.68
N ARG A 98 -21.18 -15.85 20.28
CA ARG A 98 -20.30 -14.79 19.80
C ARG A 98 -20.49 -14.65 18.31
N LEU A 99 -21.01 -13.50 17.86
CA LEU A 99 -21.13 -13.19 16.45
C LEU A 99 -19.86 -12.48 15.96
N SER A 100 -19.47 -12.80 14.73
CA SER A 100 -18.40 -12.15 13.96
C SER A 100 -19.02 -11.43 12.80
N CYS A 101 -18.88 -10.11 12.76
CA CYS A 101 -19.58 -9.25 11.81
C CYS A 101 -18.62 -8.36 11.03
N LEU A 102 -18.95 -8.08 9.77
CA LEU A 102 -18.27 -7.13 8.89
C LEU A 102 -19.15 -5.88 8.76
N CYS A 103 -18.60 -4.70 9.07
CA CYS A 103 -19.27 -3.43 8.83
C CYS A 103 -19.15 -3.05 7.35
N ASN A 104 -20.27 -2.75 6.70
CA ASN A 104 -20.33 -2.32 5.31
C ASN A 104 -20.28 -0.78 5.21
N CYS A 105 -19.95 -0.27 4.02
CA CYS A 105 -19.85 1.17 3.78
C CYS A 105 -21.17 1.95 3.93
N ASN A 106 -22.30 1.26 3.77
CA ASN A 106 -23.63 1.86 3.91
C ASN A 106 -24.11 1.94 5.38
N GLY A 107 -23.26 1.61 6.36
CA GLY A 107 -23.61 1.60 7.79
C GLY A 107 -24.38 0.35 8.24
N THR A 108 -24.62 -0.63 7.36
CA THR A 108 -25.15 -1.95 7.75
C THR A 108 -24.01 -2.92 8.04
N TYR A 109 -24.30 -4.04 8.68
CA TYR A 109 -23.30 -5.08 8.93
C TYR A 109 -23.85 -6.48 8.66
N ASP A 110 -22.97 -7.36 8.21
CA ASP A 110 -23.27 -8.78 7.96
C ASP A 110 -22.50 -9.66 8.94
N CYS A 111 -23.17 -10.64 9.55
CA CYS A 111 -22.59 -11.53 10.56
C CYS A 111 -22.53 -12.98 10.08
N PRO A 112 -21.55 -13.36 9.23
CA PRO A 112 -21.49 -14.71 8.65
C PRO A 112 -21.06 -15.79 9.66
N GLY A 113 -20.48 -15.41 10.80
CA GLY A 113 -19.98 -16.35 11.81
C GLY A 113 -20.70 -16.21 13.14
N ALA A 114 -21.15 -17.34 13.70
CA ALA A 114 -21.66 -17.44 15.07
C ALA A 114 -21.02 -18.65 15.77
N VAL A 115 -20.47 -18.42 16.97
CA VAL A 115 -19.84 -19.46 17.78
C VAL A 115 -20.59 -19.60 19.10
N LEU A 116 -21.06 -20.81 19.42
CA LEU A 116 -21.68 -21.11 20.72
C LEU A 116 -20.62 -21.01 21.83
N LEU A 117 -20.94 -20.28 22.88
CA LEU A 117 -20.08 -20.10 24.05
C LEU A 117 -20.15 -21.33 24.96
N SER A 118 -18.99 -21.79 25.42
CA SER A 118 -18.86 -23.00 26.25
C SER A 118 -19.52 -22.90 27.62
N ASN A 119 -19.75 -21.69 28.13
CA ASN A 119 -20.39 -21.43 29.43
C ASN A 119 -21.92 -21.37 29.36
N CYS A 120 -22.50 -21.57 28.18
CA CYS A 120 -23.94 -21.71 28.04
C CYS A 120 -24.36 -23.17 28.18
N LYS A 121 -25.05 -23.46 29.28
CA LYS A 121 -25.66 -24.76 29.60
C LYS A 121 -27.16 -24.68 29.45
#